data_AF-A0A4V2YNK2-F1
#
_entry.id   AF-A0A4V2YNK2-F1
#
_cell.length_a   1.000
_cell.length_b   1.000
_cell.length_c   1.000
_cell.angle_alpha   90.00
_cell.angle_beta   90.00
_cell.angle_gamma   90.00
#
_symmetry.space_group_name_H-M   'P 1'
#
loop_
_entity.id
_entity.type
_entity.pdbx_description
1 polymer ?
#
loop_
_entity_poly.entity_id
_entity_poly.type
_entity_poly.pdbx_seq_one_letter_code
_entity_poly.pdbx_strand_id
1 'polypeptide(L)'
;MPLQNRVLPTQEIVADPGRGLLMGNRGTLHGPDLALGTTRWRSKAWICCVLDWKGVQRDPMPTGRWTALFFFDEAVALAAGHRPCAYCRRRDFLRYAGAWAQGNALDERPRAPAMDAVLHSQRVEPRTRRQRTTMHPLTELPNGTMIRYDGRPALVLDRQVLPWSWQGYENPRVPPGLIEAEVLTPPANLVVLKAGFTPLLHSSAVGN
;
A
#
# COMPACT_ATOMS: atom_id res chain seq x y z
N MET A 1 -24.99 2.51 -1.64
CA MET A 1 -23.91 2.73 -0.66
C MET A 1 -22.63 2.09 -1.19
N PRO A 2 -21.45 2.69 -1.00
CA PRO A 2 -20.19 2.06 -1.43
C PRO A 2 -19.93 0.77 -0.63
N LEU A 3 -19.35 -0.23 -1.30
CA LEU A 3 -18.85 -1.44 -0.65
C LEU A 3 -17.70 -1.11 0.31
N GLN A 4 -17.58 -1.88 1.40
CA GLN A 4 -16.44 -1.81 2.32
C GLN A 4 -15.22 -2.51 1.70
N ASN A 5 -14.56 -1.84 0.77
CA ASN A 5 -13.43 -2.38 0.03
C ASN A 5 -12.34 -1.35 -0.30
N ARG A 6 -12.35 -0.18 0.34
CA ARG A 6 -11.35 0.86 0.15
C ARG A 6 -10.33 0.75 1.27
N VAL A 7 -9.05 0.59 0.91
CA VAL A 7 -7.99 0.37 1.89
C VAL A 7 -7.29 1.68 2.20
N LEU A 8 -7.21 2.02 3.48
CA LEU A 8 -6.46 3.17 3.96
C LEU A 8 -4.95 2.84 4.09
N PRO A 9 -4.06 3.86 4.11
CA PRO A 9 -2.64 3.66 4.43
C PRO A 9 -2.42 2.96 5.79
N THR A 10 -3.38 3.12 6.69
CA THR A 10 -3.45 2.53 8.04
C THR A 10 -3.99 1.08 8.06
N GLN A 11 -4.16 0.47 6.88
CA GLN A 11 -4.67 -0.89 6.63
C GLN A 11 -6.17 -1.14 6.88
N GLU A 12 -6.91 -0.19 7.46
CA GLU A 12 -8.37 -0.34 7.57
C GLU A 12 -9.03 -0.43 6.21
N ILE A 13 -10.12 -1.18 6.17
CA ILE A 13 -10.96 -1.32 4.98
C ILE A 13 -12.26 -0.59 5.30
N VAL A 14 -12.55 0.47 4.54
CA VAL A 14 -13.69 1.36 4.77
C VAL A 14 -14.66 1.32 3.59
N ALA A 15 -15.89 1.76 3.85
CA ALA A 15 -16.88 2.04 2.82
C ALA A 15 -16.73 3.50 2.39
N ASP A 16 -16.18 3.73 1.21
CA ASP A 16 -15.90 5.06 0.65
C ASP A 16 -16.15 5.03 -0.87
N PRO A 17 -16.69 6.09 -1.51
CA PRO A 17 -16.95 6.09 -2.94
C PRO A 17 -15.69 6.15 -3.82
N GLY A 18 -14.53 6.53 -3.27
CA GLY A 18 -13.26 6.68 -3.98
C GLY A 18 -12.89 5.45 -4.81
N ARG A 19 -12.52 5.67 -6.08
CA ARG A 19 -12.17 4.59 -7.01
C ARG A 19 -10.71 4.16 -6.88
N GLY A 20 -9.82 5.13 -6.65
CA GLY A 20 -8.38 4.93 -6.62
C GLY A 20 -7.79 4.55 -7.98
N LEU A 21 -6.48 4.31 -8.02
CA LEU A 21 -5.73 3.95 -9.24
C LEU A 21 -5.45 2.45 -9.36
N LEU A 22 -5.53 1.71 -8.26
CA LEU A 22 -5.17 0.30 -8.21
C LEU A 22 -6.22 -0.50 -7.46
N MET A 23 -6.32 -1.77 -7.80
CA MET A 23 -7.03 -2.75 -6.98
C MET A 23 -6.06 -3.74 -6.36
N GLY A 24 -6.56 -4.71 -5.59
CA GLY A 24 -5.76 -5.80 -5.06
C GLY A 24 -6.60 -6.83 -4.33
N ASN A 25 -5.90 -7.72 -3.64
CA ASN A 25 -6.51 -8.91 -3.05
C ASN A 25 -5.82 -9.29 -1.74
N ARG A 26 -6.63 -9.69 -0.75
CA ARG A 26 -6.18 -10.37 0.48
C ARG A 26 -6.91 -11.71 0.68
N GLY A 27 -7.59 -12.21 -0.34
CA GLY A 27 -8.47 -13.39 -0.32
C GLY A 27 -9.94 -13.03 -0.11
N THR A 28 -10.74 -14.04 0.23
CA THR A 28 -12.17 -13.89 0.56
C THR A 28 -12.34 -13.35 1.97
N LEU A 29 -12.80 -12.10 2.09
CA LEU A 29 -13.02 -11.42 3.38
C LEU A 29 -14.49 -11.19 3.71
N HIS A 30 -15.39 -11.37 2.74
CA HIS A 30 -16.80 -11.03 2.84
C HIS A 30 -17.71 -12.27 2.94
N GLY A 31 -18.87 -12.08 3.55
CA GLY A 31 -19.97 -13.04 3.57
C GLY A 31 -20.95 -12.85 2.39
N PRO A 32 -22.01 -13.68 2.30
CA PRO A 32 -23.03 -13.59 1.26
C PRO A 32 -23.78 -12.24 1.22
N ASP A 33 -23.77 -11.51 2.33
CA ASP A 33 -24.36 -10.18 2.52
C ASP A 33 -23.43 -9.02 2.14
N LEU A 34 -22.26 -9.33 1.56
CA LEU A 34 -21.19 -8.38 1.21
C LEU A 34 -20.55 -7.68 2.43
N ALA A 35 -20.89 -8.07 3.66
CA ALA A 35 -20.25 -7.55 4.86
C ALA A 35 -18.90 -8.25 5.09
N LEU A 36 -17.91 -7.50 5.57
CA LEU A 36 -16.62 -8.08 5.95
C LEU A 36 -16.74 -8.82 7.28
N GLY A 37 -16.22 -10.06 7.33
CA GLY A 37 -16.10 -10.81 8.58
C GLY A 37 -14.97 -10.28 9.48
N THR A 38 -14.51 -11.05 10.48
CA THR A 38 -13.35 -10.70 11.32
C THR A 38 -12.00 -10.99 10.65
N THR A 39 -12.00 -11.78 9.58
CA THR A 39 -10.79 -12.09 8.82
C THR A 39 -10.35 -10.88 8.01
N ARG A 40 -9.06 -10.55 8.06
CA ARG A 40 -8.46 -9.42 7.32
C ARG A 40 -7.51 -9.86 6.19
N TRP A 41 -7.23 -11.16 6.11
CA TRP A 41 -6.50 -11.81 5.02
C TRP A 41 -6.65 -13.34 5.07
N ARG A 42 -6.56 -13.99 3.91
CA ARG A 42 -6.50 -15.46 3.73
C ARG A 42 -5.19 -15.92 3.08
N SER A 43 -4.35 -14.99 2.63
CA SER A 43 -3.08 -15.27 1.95
C SER A 43 -2.00 -14.27 2.38
N LYS A 44 -0.73 -14.65 2.22
CA LYS A 44 0.44 -13.75 2.36
C LYS A 44 0.65 -12.87 1.12
N ALA A 45 0.14 -13.30 -0.03
CA ALA A 45 0.26 -12.60 -1.31
C ALA A 45 -0.70 -11.41 -1.38
N TRP A 46 -0.40 -10.37 -0.61
CA TRP A 46 -1.09 -9.08 -0.70
C TRP A 46 -0.49 -8.31 -1.86
N ILE A 47 -1.25 -8.23 -2.95
CA ILE A 47 -0.79 -7.69 -4.21
C ILE A 47 -1.69 -6.54 -4.66
N CYS A 48 -1.11 -5.54 -5.30
CA CYS A 48 -1.86 -4.51 -6.02
C CYS A 48 -1.76 -4.73 -7.54
N CYS A 49 -2.90 -4.60 -8.20
CA CYS A 49 -3.18 -4.88 -9.60
C CYS A 49 -3.68 -3.61 -10.30
N VAL A 50 -3.50 -3.54 -11.62
CA VAL A 50 -4.22 -2.54 -12.43
C VAL A 50 -5.72 -2.77 -12.40
N LEU A 51 -6.49 -1.70 -12.60
CA LEU A 51 -7.96 -1.75 -12.66
C LEU A 51 -8.48 -2.41 -13.94
N ASP A 52 -7.81 -2.17 -15.06
CA ASP A 52 -8.13 -2.78 -16.36
C ASP A 52 -6.98 -3.68 -16.79
N TRP A 53 -7.32 -4.94 -17.08
CA TRP A 53 -6.38 -5.92 -17.60
C TRP A 53 -7.06 -6.78 -18.65
N LYS A 54 -6.66 -6.59 -19.92
CA LYS A 54 -7.15 -7.37 -21.06
C LYS A 54 -8.69 -7.35 -21.21
N GLY A 55 -9.34 -6.25 -20.82
CA GLY A 55 -10.80 -6.10 -20.89
C GLY A 55 -11.57 -7.02 -19.93
N VAL A 56 -10.89 -7.69 -18.99
CA VAL A 56 -11.55 -8.62 -18.07
C VAL A 56 -12.35 -7.85 -17.01
N GLN A 57 -13.67 -7.98 -17.06
CA GLN A 57 -14.58 -7.47 -16.04
C GLN A 57 -14.81 -8.52 -14.94
N ARG A 58 -14.78 -8.10 -13.67
CA ARG A 58 -15.07 -8.97 -12.52
C ARG A 58 -15.95 -8.22 -11.53
N ASP A 59 -16.90 -8.95 -10.96
CA ASP A 59 -17.60 -8.50 -9.75
C ASP A 59 -16.56 -8.26 -8.64
N PRO A 60 -16.56 -7.08 -7.98
CA PRO A 60 -15.68 -6.77 -6.87
C PRO A 60 -15.78 -7.75 -5.69
N MET A 61 -16.97 -8.31 -5.42
CA MET A 61 -17.18 -9.16 -4.24
C MET A 61 -18.16 -10.31 -4.57
N PRO A 62 -17.76 -11.24 -5.47
CA PRO A 62 -18.64 -12.34 -5.82
C PRO A 62 -18.67 -13.36 -4.68
N THR A 63 -19.86 -13.85 -4.35
CA THR A 63 -20.11 -14.79 -3.24
C THR A 63 -19.14 -15.98 -3.27
N GLY A 64 -18.46 -16.21 -2.13
CA GLY A 64 -17.54 -17.34 -1.94
C GLY A 64 -16.22 -17.22 -2.70
N ARG A 65 -15.95 -16.10 -3.37
CA ARG A 65 -14.70 -15.83 -4.10
C ARG A 65 -13.93 -14.70 -3.44
N TRP A 66 -13.05 -14.04 -4.16
CA TRP A 66 -12.19 -12.98 -3.67
C TRP A 66 -12.93 -11.70 -3.24
N THR A 67 -12.34 -10.94 -2.31
CA THR A 67 -12.72 -9.53 -2.06
C THR A 67 -11.76 -8.63 -2.84
N ALA A 68 -12.25 -7.92 -3.85
CA ALA A 68 -11.52 -6.83 -4.47
C ALA A 68 -11.28 -5.74 -3.43
N LEU A 69 -10.05 -5.28 -3.32
CA LEU A 69 -9.67 -4.11 -2.53
C LEU A 69 -9.22 -3.01 -3.46
N PHE A 70 -9.50 -1.75 -3.13
CA PHE A 70 -9.11 -0.58 -3.92
C PHE A 70 -8.17 0.31 -3.12
N PHE A 71 -7.16 0.81 -3.80
CA PHE A 71 -6.14 1.70 -3.24
C PHE A 71 -6.15 2.99 -4.03
N PHE A 72 -5.96 4.09 -3.32
CA PHE A 72 -5.92 5.43 -3.90
C PHE A 72 -4.95 5.56 -5.09
N ASP A 73 -3.94 4.68 -5.26
CA ASP A 73 -2.61 5.00 -4.78
C ASP A 73 -1.68 3.76 -4.70
N GLU A 74 -0.51 3.73 -5.37
CA GLU A 74 0.51 2.71 -5.05
C GLU A 74 1.23 2.99 -3.72
N ALA A 75 1.48 4.25 -3.35
CA ALA A 75 2.06 4.56 -2.04
C ALA A 75 1.12 4.09 -0.93
N VAL A 76 -0.20 4.29 -1.10
CA VAL A 76 -1.22 3.73 -0.20
C VAL A 76 -1.20 2.20 -0.19
N ALA A 77 -1.07 1.54 -1.35
CA ALA A 77 -0.98 0.09 -1.43
C ALA A 77 0.26 -0.46 -0.71
N LEU A 78 1.43 0.16 -0.92
CA LEU A 78 2.69 -0.20 -0.26
C LEU A 78 2.59 0.03 1.26
N ALA A 79 1.98 1.12 1.71
CA ALA A 79 1.74 1.39 3.12
C ALA A 79 0.84 0.34 3.77
N ALA A 80 -0.21 -0.06 3.05
CA ALA A 80 -1.06 -1.18 3.43
C ALA A 80 -0.36 -2.56 3.28
N GLY A 81 0.93 -2.59 2.93
CA GLY A 81 1.79 -3.75 2.86
C GLY A 81 1.70 -4.57 1.57
N HIS A 82 1.08 -4.06 0.52
CA HIS A 82 0.98 -4.77 -0.76
C HIS A 82 2.26 -4.56 -1.58
N ARG A 83 2.52 -5.47 -2.52
CA ARG A 83 3.53 -5.29 -3.56
C ARG A 83 2.89 -5.35 -4.95
N PRO A 84 3.55 -4.90 -6.02
CA PRO A 84 3.02 -5.06 -7.38
C PRO A 84 2.72 -6.52 -7.71
N CYS A 85 1.59 -6.75 -8.38
CA CYS A 85 1.20 -8.06 -8.89
C CYS A 85 2.15 -8.53 -9.99
N ALA A 86 2.67 -9.76 -9.86
CA ALA A 86 3.57 -10.35 -10.85
C ALA A 86 2.87 -10.70 -12.18
N TYR A 87 1.53 -10.71 -12.22
CA TYR A 87 0.74 -11.05 -13.41
C TYR A 87 0.41 -9.82 -14.25
N CYS A 88 -0.50 -8.96 -13.78
CA CYS A 88 -0.96 -7.79 -14.55
C CYS A 88 -0.05 -6.56 -14.41
N ARG A 89 0.85 -6.55 -13.42
CA ARG A 89 1.85 -5.49 -13.21
C ARG A 89 3.28 -6.03 -13.33
N ARG A 90 3.51 -6.97 -14.26
CA ARG A 90 4.78 -7.71 -14.39
C ARG A 90 6.01 -6.80 -14.44
N ARG A 91 5.96 -5.70 -15.20
CA ARG A 91 7.06 -4.73 -15.31
C ARG A 91 7.37 -4.08 -13.96
N ASP A 92 6.35 -3.59 -13.27
CA ASP A 92 6.50 -2.93 -11.96
C ASP A 92 6.97 -3.93 -10.90
N PHE A 93 6.46 -5.16 -10.94
CA PHE A 93 6.95 -6.25 -10.08
C PHE A 93 8.44 -6.53 -10.28
N LEU A 94 8.93 -6.53 -11.53
CA LEU A 94 10.35 -6.77 -11.81
C LEU A 94 11.23 -5.62 -11.32
N ARG A 95 10.76 -4.37 -11.42
CA ARG A 95 11.43 -3.18 -10.86
C ARG A 95 11.45 -3.24 -9.34
N TYR A 96 10.31 -3.53 -8.72
CA TYR A 96 10.17 -3.70 -7.27
C TYR A 96 11.10 -4.80 -6.74
N ALA A 97 11.12 -5.98 -7.37
CA ALA A 97 11.99 -7.08 -6.97
C ALA A 97 13.49 -6.78 -7.20
N GLY A 98 13.82 -6.00 -8.24
CA GLY A 98 15.17 -5.49 -8.48
C GLY A 98 15.64 -4.54 -7.39
N ALA A 99 14.83 -3.53 -7.07
CA ALA A 99 15.09 -2.59 -5.98
C ALA A 99 15.13 -3.30 -4.62
N TRP A 100 14.31 -4.33 -4.41
CA TRP A 100 14.40 -5.20 -3.22
C TRP A 100 15.77 -5.87 -3.13
N ALA A 101 16.24 -6.50 -4.20
CA ALA A 101 17.54 -7.17 -4.22
C ALA A 101 18.67 -6.17 -3.96
N GLN A 102 18.67 -5.03 -4.65
CA GLN A 102 19.65 -3.97 -4.48
C GLN A 102 19.68 -3.44 -3.04
N GLY A 103 18.52 -3.11 -2.46
CA GLY A 103 18.43 -2.56 -1.11
C GLY A 103 18.76 -3.56 0.00
N ASN A 104 18.78 -4.87 -0.31
CA ASN A 104 19.18 -5.93 0.63
C ASN A 104 20.54 -6.57 0.26
N ALA A 105 21.27 -6.00 -0.71
CA ALA A 105 22.54 -6.56 -1.22
C ALA A 105 22.45 -8.05 -1.60
N LEU A 106 21.38 -8.44 -2.29
CA LEU A 106 21.19 -9.81 -2.80
C LEU A 106 21.71 -9.91 -4.24
N ASP A 107 22.41 -11.00 -4.54
CA ASP A 107 22.93 -11.28 -5.90
C ASP A 107 21.79 -11.46 -6.93
N GLU A 108 20.65 -12.00 -6.48
CA GLU A 108 19.51 -12.28 -7.32
C GLU A 108 18.21 -11.68 -6.78
N ARG A 109 17.27 -11.45 -7.70
CA ARG A 109 15.91 -11.02 -7.35
C ARG A 109 15.18 -12.12 -6.58
N PRO A 110 14.68 -11.86 -5.37
CA PRO A 110 13.94 -12.87 -4.62
C PRO A 110 12.63 -13.22 -5.34
N ARG A 111 12.20 -14.47 -5.17
CA ARG A 111 10.88 -14.90 -5.65
C ARG A 111 9.77 -14.25 -4.83
N ALA A 112 8.61 -14.08 -5.46
CA ALA A 112 7.42 -13.49 -4.84
C ALA A 112 7.09 -14.05 -3.44
N PRO A 113 7.06 -15.39 -3.21
CA PRO A 113 6.76 -15.93 -1.87
C PRO A 113 7.76 -15.53 -0.78
N ALA A 114 9.03 -15.30 -1.12
CA ALA A 114 10.05 -14.86 -0.17
C ALA A 114 9.78 -13.41 0.28
N MET A 115 9.51 -12.51 -0.68
CA MET A 115 9.08 -11.14 -0.37
C MET A 115 7.76 -11.11 0.41
N ASP A 116 6.80 -11.95 0.04
CA ASP A 116 5.50 -12.06 0.72
C ASP A 116 5.65 -12.50 2.18
N ALA A 117 6.61 -13.40 2.48
CA ALA A 117 6.88 -13.85 3.84
C ALA A 117 7.45 -12.72 4.72
N VAL A 118 8.39 -11.94 4.18
CA VAL A 118 8.97 -10.78 4.88
C VAL A 118 7.92 -9.69 5.09
N LEU A 119 7.18 -9.31 4.05
CA LEU A 119 6.11 -8.32 4.19
C LEU A 119 5.03 -8.79 5.18
N HIS A 120 4.71 -10.08 5.19
CA HIS A 120 3.71 -10.62 6.11
C HIS A 120 4.09 -10.44 7.58
N SER A 121 5.37 -10.66 7.95
CA SER A 121 5.83 -10.45 9.33
C SER A 121 5.87 -8.97 9.74
N GLN A 122 5.90 -8.06 8.76
CA GLN A 122 5.99 -6.61 8.98
C GLN A 122 4.66 -5.88 8.92
N ARG A 123 3.56 -6.51 8.48
CA ARG A 123 2.26 -5.81 8.32
C ARG A 123 1.51 -5.58 9.63
N VAL A 124 1.42 -6.61 10.47
CA VAL A 124 0.55 -6.59 11.66
C VAL A 124 1.20 -7.27 12.86
N GLU A 125 0.85 -6.82 14.05
CA GLU A 125 1.19 -7.51 15.29
C GLU A 125 0.30 -8.76 15.45
N PRO A 126 0.86 -9.97 15.67
CA PRO A 126 0.06 -11.20 15.74
C PRO A 126 -1.01 -11.20 16.84
N ARG A 127 -0.75 -10.60 18.02
CA ARG A 127 -1.68 -10.63 19.16
C ARG A 127 -2.82 -9.64 19.00
N THR A 128 -2.51 -8.38 18.66
CA THR A 128 -3.52 -7.30 18.59
C THR A 128 -4.10 -7.11 17.20
N ARG A 129 -3.46 -7.69 16.18
CA ARG A 129 -3.74 -7.47 14.74
C ARG A 129 -3.64 -6.00 14.31
N ARG A 130 -3.06 -5.13 15.14
CA ARG A 130 -2.78 -3.74 14.79
C ARG A 130 -1.70 -3.69 13.73
N GLN A 131 -1.75 -2.68 12.86
CA GLN A 131 -0.66 -2.40 11.94
C GLN A 131 0.64 -2.20 12.73
N ARG A 132 1.74 -2.79 12.24
CA ARG A 132 3.08 -2.44 12.73
C ARG A 132 3.52 -1.15 12.06
N THR A 133 4.00 -0.20 12.85
CA THR A 133 4.59 1.06 12.42
C THR A 133 5.99 1.18 13.03
N THR A 134 6.84 2.03 12.45
CA THR A 134 8.19 2.32 12.95
C THR A 134 8.41 3.83 13.03
N MET A 135 9.32 4.27 13.90
CA MET A 135 9.73 5.68 13.95
C MET A 135 10.99 5.87 13.11
N HIS A 136 11.04 6.93 12.32
CA HIS A 136 12.21 7.28 11.50
C HIS A 136 12.39 8.79 11.40
N PRO A 137 13.63 9.29 11.25
CA PRO A 137 13.89 10.67 10.90
C PRO A 137 13.22 11.03 9.57
N LEU A 138 12.46 12.13 9.53
CA LEU A 138 11.74 12.58 8.34
C LEU A 138 12.69 12.79 7.15
N THR A 139 13.89 13.29 7.43
CA THR A 139 14.94 13.57 6.44
C THR A 139 15.51 12.33 5.76
N GLU A 140 15.33 11.15 6.34
CA GLU A 140 15.80 9.87 5.79
C GLU A 140 14.72 9.11 5.01
N LEU A 141 13.49 9.62 5.00
CA LEU A 141 12.37 8.94 4.35
C LEU A 141 12.41 9.14 2.83
N PRO A 142 12.39 8.06 2.03
CA PRO A 142 12.35 8.17 0.58
C PRO A 142 10.98 8.66 0.11
N ASN A 143 10.95 9.25 -1.09
CA ASN A 143 9.71 9.57 -1.81
C ASN A 143 8.81 8.34 -1.91
N GLY A 144 7.50 8.52 -1.74
CA GLY A 144 6.54 7.42 -1.74
C GLY A 144 6.24 6.81 -0.37
N THR A 145 6.91 7.28 0.69
CA THR A 145 6.66 6.82 2.06
C THR A 145 5.37 7.42 2.61
N MET A 146 4.45 6.59 3.10
CA MET A 146 3.33 7.04 3.92
C MET A 146 3.71 7.09 5.41
N ILE A 147 3.39 8.19 6.07
CA ILE A 147 3.60 8.47 7.49
C ILE A 147 2.30 8.89 8.17
N ARG A 148 2.30 8.94 9.51
CA ARG A 148 1.28 9.64 10.30
C ARG A 148 1.78 11.05 10.62
N TYR A 149 0.97 12.05 10.27
CA TYR A 149 1.21 13.47 10.49
C TYR A 149 -0.09 14.12 11.01
N ASP A 150 -0.02 14.79 12.16
CA ASP A 150 -1.18 15.37 12.86
C ASP A 150 -2.37 14.39 13.01
N GLY A 151 -2.05 13.13 13.34
CA GLY A 151 -3.04 12.07 13.53
C GLY A 151 -3.64 11.50 12.24
N ARG A 152 -3.22 11.96 11.06
CA ARG A 152 -3.73 11.53 9.75
C ARG A 152 -2.63 10.95 8.88
N PRO A 153 -2.94 10.10 7.89
CA PRO A 153 -1.95 9.67 6.91
C PRO A 153 -1.46 10.82 6.04
N ALA A 154 -0.19 10.80 5.67
CA ALA A 154 0.41 11.74 4.73
C ALA A 154 1.51 11.06 3.90
N LEU A 155 1.72 11.54 2.68
CA LEU A 155 2.79 11.10 1.78
C LEU A 155 4.03 11.97 1.97
N VAL A 156 5.20 11.34 2.03
CA VAL A 156 6.49 12.01 1.88
C VAL A 156 6.85 12.05 0.39
N LEU A 157 7.03 13.25 -0.14
CA LEU A 157 7.44 13.50 -1.52
C LEU A 157 8.29 14.77 -1.58
N ASP A 158 9.46 14.67 -2.21
CA ASP A 158 10.43 15.77 -2.40
C ASP A 158 10.77 16.52 -1.11
N ARG A 159 10.97 15.75 -0.02
CA ARG A 159 11.24 16.24 1.34
C ARG A 159 10.09 17.04 1.96
N GLN A 160 8.88 16.92 1.42
CA GLN A 160 7.67 17.56 1.90
C GLN A 160 6.66 16.49 2.33
N VAL A 161 5.69 16.90 3.15
CA VAL A 161 4.61 16.07 3.67
C VAL A 161 3.31 16.54 3.05
N LEU A 162 2.61 15.63 2.36
CA LEU A 162 1.33 15.87 1.70
C LEU A 162 0.24 15.11 2.45
N PRO A 163 -0.60 15.77 3.27
CA PRO A 163 -1.73 15.12 3.95
C PRO A 163 -2.62 14.37 2.95
N TRP A 164 -3.04 13.17 3.32
CA TRP A 164 -3.79 12.29 2.43
C TRP A 164 -5.26 12.18 2.82
N SER A 165 -6.12 12.17 1.81
CA SER A 165 -7.52 11.77 1.90
C SER A 165 -7.94 11.04 0.62
N TRP A 166 -9.14 10.43 0.62
CA TRP A 166 -9.71 9.88 -0.61
C TRP A 166 -10.04 10.95 -1.66
N GLN A 167 -10.16 12.22 -1.26
CA GLN A 167 -10.36 13.34 -2.17
C GLN A 167 -9.07 13.77 -2.88
N GLY A 168 -7.91 13.47 -2.29
CA GLY A 168 -6.62 13.90 -2.81
C GLY A 168 -5.52 14.00 -1.76
N TYR A 169 -4.30 14.15 -2.25
CA TYR A 169 -3.23 14.75 -1.46
C TYR A 169 -3.46 16.26 -1.38
N GLU A 170 -3.36 16.80 -0.17
CA GLU A 170 -3.41 18.24 0.08
C GLU A 170 -2.08 18.92 -0.28
N ASN A 171 -2.08 20.26 -0.22
CA ASN A 171 -0.90 21.07 -0.47
C ASN A 171 0.31 20.57 0.35
N PRO A 172 1.48 20.43 -0.28
CA PRO A 172 2.71 20.06 0.39
C PRO A 172 3.06 20.98 1.56
N ARG A 173 3.58 20.40 2.65
CA ARG A 173 4.00 21.10 3.86
C ARG A 173 5.42 20.71 4.22
N VAL A 174 6.16 21.64 4.82
CA VAL A 174 7.42 21.37 5.51
C VAL A 174 7.18 21.65 7.00
N PRO A 175 6.75 20.65 7.79
CA PRO A 175 6.31 20.89 9.15
C PRO A 175 7.49 21.35 10.02
N PRO A 176 7.44 22.57 10.60
CA PRO A 176 8.51 23.05 11.45
C PRO A 176 8.65 22.14 12.68
N GLY A 177 9.86 21.64 12.92
CA GLY A 177 10.16 20.83 14.10
C GLY A 177 9.75 19.35 14.03
N LEU A 178 9.20 18.87 12.90
CA LEU A 178 8.97 17.43 12.71
C LEU A 178 10.30 16.74 12.38
N ILE A 179 10.97 16.25 13.41
CA ILE A 179 12.27 15.56 13.28
C ILE A 179 12.05 14.08 12.92
N GLU A 180 11.17 13.40 13.65
CA GLU A 180 10.82 12.00 13.42
C GLU A 180 9.33 11.86 13.12
N ALA A 181 9.00 10.88 12.28
CA ALA A 181 7.63 10.54 11.93
C ALA A 181 7.36 9.07 12.19
N GLU A 182 6.12 8.77 12.59
CA GLU A 182 5.62 7.40 12.60
C GLU A 182 5.32 6.96 11.17
N VAL A 183 5.99 5.91 10.73
CA VAL A 183 5.94 5.41 9.36
C VAL A 183 4.92 4.28 9.25
N LEU A 184 3.96 4.46 8.35
CA LEU A 184 2.94 3.46 8.02
C LEU A 184 3.46 2.44 7.00
N THR A 185 4.47 2.84 6.22
CA THR A 185 5.09 2.00 5.18
C THR A 185 6.00 0.94 5.81
N PRO A 186 5.76 -0.36 5.56
CA PRO A 186 6.58 -1.41 6.16
C PRO A 186 8.07 -1.28 5.82
N PRO A 187 8.99 -1.67 6.72
CA PRO A 187 10.43 -1.53 6.52
C PRO A 187 10.95 -2.08 5.19
N ALA A 188 10.46 -3.24 4.74
CA ALA A 188 10.87 -3.80 3.46
C ALA A 188 10.44 -2.95 2.26
N ASN A 189 9.30 -2.27 2.34
CA ASN A 189 8.88 -1.32 1.32
C ASN A 189 9.72 -0.03 1.37
N LEU A 190 10.15 0.42 2.56
CA LEU A 190 11.11 1.54 2.66
C LEU A 190 12.44 1.21 1.98
N VAL A 191 12.96 0.00 2.17
CA VAL A 191 14.19 -0.46 1.50
C VAL A 191 14.04 -0.38 -0.03
N VAL A 192 12.91 -0.85 -0.56
CA VAL A 192 12.62 -0.80 -2.00
C VAL A 192 12.51 0.62 -2.53
N LEU A 193 11.84 1.52 -1.80
CA LEU A 193 11.73 2.94 -2.15
C LEU A 193 13.11 3.64 -2.12
N LYS A 194 13.92 3.40 -1.09
CA LYS A 194 15.30 3.92 -0.98
C LYS A 194 16.19 3.44 -2.12
N ALA A 195 15.99 2.20 -2.59
CA ALA A 195 16.70 1.63 -3.73
C ALA A 195 16.18 2.12 -5.10
N GLY A 196 15.27 3.10 -5.15
CA GLY A 196 14.86 3.78 -6.38
C GLY A 196 13.60 3.25 -7.04
N PHE A 197 12.81 2.39 -6.38
CA PHE A 197 11.47 2.07 -6.89
C PHE A 197 10.55 3.28 -6.74
N THR A 198 10.04 3.81 -7.85
CA THR A 198 9.08 4.92 -7.85
C THR A 198 7.64 4.38 -7.90
N PRO A 199 6.81 4.59 -6.86
CA PRO A 199 5.42 4.15 -6.87
C PRO A 199 4.57 4.99 -7.83
N LEU A 200 3.52 4.39 -8.39
CA LEU A 200 2.45 5.12 -9.08
C LEU A 200 1.67 5.99 -8.09
N LEU A 201 1.77 7.31 -8.24
CA LEU A 201 1.07 8.28 -7.40
C LEU A 201 -0.19 8.82 -8.09
N HIS A 202 -1.19 9.19 -7.29
CA HIS A 202 -2.35 9.94 -7.80
C HIS A 202 -1.93 11.31 -8.32
N SER A 203 -2.64 11.83 -9.33
CA SER A 203 -2.31 13.12 -9.97
C SER A 203 -2.38 14.32 -9.03
N SER A 204 -3.02 14.19 -7.86
CA SER A 204 -3.01 15.24 -6.84
C SER A 204 -1.71 15.31 -6.03
N ALA A 205 -0.84 14.29 -6.10
CA ALA A 205 0.48 14.33 -5.45
C ALA A 205 1.49 15.15 -6.25
N VAL A 206 1.36 15.09 -7.58
CA VAL A 206 2.19 15.81 -8.54
C VAL A 206 1.41 17.04 -8.96
N GLY A 207 1.65 18.17 -8.27
CA GLY A 207 0.98 19.43 -8.60
C GLY A 207 0.98 19.69 -10.11
N ASN A 208 -0.16 20.17 -10.62
CA ASN A 208 -0.25 20.70 -11.98
C ASN A 208 0.83 21.77 -12.24
#